data_AF-R7FJL8-F1
#
_entry.id   AF-R7FJL8-F1
#
_cell.length_a   1.000
_cell.length_b   1.000
_cell.length_c   1.000
_cell.angle_alpha   90.00
_cell.angle_beta   90.00
_cell.angle_gamma   90.00
#
_symmetry.space_group_name_H-M   'P 1'
#
loop_
_entity.id
_entity.type
_entity.pdbx_description
1 polymer ?
#
loop_
_entity_poly.entity_id
_entity_poly.type
_entity_poly.pdbx_seq_one_letter_code
_entity_poly.pdbx_strand_id
1 'polypeptide(L)'
;MIKICEICENKFETKSVTRIYCYDCSGESTRLDNETRKHQKTILRNNMKKQAVKLLGGKCCICGYDKCIDALEFHHKDPSIKEFKLGSGNTMSWKEYKSEALKCMLVCSNCHKEIHYKLGYIYNREEKYV
;
A
#
# COMPACT_ATOMS: atom_id res chain seq x y z
N MET A 1 27.16 0.51 8.23
CA MET A 1 27.43 -0.06 6.90
C MET A 1 26.59 0.68 5.86
N ILE A 2 27.13 0.89 4.67
CA ILE A 2 26.40 1.49 3.54
C ILE A 2 25.66 0.36 2.81
N LYS A 3 24.38 0.58 2.49
CA LYS A 3 23.51 -0.34 1.74
C LYS A 3 22.78 0.40 0.63
N ILE A 4 22.19 -0.35 -0.30
CA ILE A 4 21.31 0.17 -1.35
C ILE A 4 19.87 -0.11 -0.94
N CYS A 5 19.00 0.90 -1.00
CA CYS A 5 17.59 0.76 -0.70
C CYS A 5 16.86 0.02 -1.81
N GLU A 6 16.18 -1.09 -1.50
CA GLU A 6 15.40 -1.84 -2.50
C GLU A 6 14.15 -1.09 -3.02
N ILE A 7 13.79 0.05 -2.42
CA ILE A 7 12.64 0.87 -2.82
C ILE A 7 13.04 1.96 -3.82
N CYS A 8 14.06 2.74 -3.49
CA CYS A 8 14.45 3.95 -4.22
C CYS A 8 15.84 3.86 -4.85
N GLU A 9 16.54 2.73 -4.69
CA GLU A 9 17.88 2.46 -5.25
C GLU A 9 18.99 3.40 -4.75
N ASN A 10 18.67 4.33 -3.85
CA ASN A 10 19.63 5.22 -3.22
C ASN A 10 20.47 4.48 -2.17
N LYS A 11 21.73 4.89 -2.05
CA LYS A 11 22.61 4.45 -0.96
C LYS A 11 22.14 5.07 0.36
N PHE A 12 22.19 4.29 1.44
CA PHE A 12 21.91 4.78 2.79
C PHE A 12 22.83 4.10 3.82
N GLU A 13 23.14 4.83 4.87
CA GLU A 13 23.91 4.30 5.99
C GLU A 13 22.97 3.67 7.01
N THR A 14 23.35 2.51 7.55
CA THR A 14 22.62 1.90 8.66
C THR A 14 23.54 1.08 9.56
N LYS A 15 23.20 1.00 10.84
CA LYS A 15 23.82 0.07 11.80
C LYS A 15 23.16 -1.31 11.79
N SER A 16 21.97 -1.44 11.18
CA SER A 16 21.21 -2.69 11.17
C SER A 16 21.64 -3.63 10.05
N VAL A 17 21.93 -4.88 10.41
CA VAL A 17 22.22 -5.96 9.45
C VAL A 17 20.98 -6.39 8.67
N THR A 18 19.78 -6.31 9.26
CA THR A 18 18.53 -6.76 8.62
C THR A 18 17.81 -5.66 7.83
N ARG A 19 18.18 -4.39 8.01
CA ARG A 19 17.53 -3.28 7.30
C ARG A 19 17.93 -3.29 5.82
N ILE A 20 16.92 -3.29 4.94
CA ILE A 20 17.05 -3.32 3.47
C ILE A 20 16.45 -2.09 2.77
N TYR A 21 15.74 -1.24 3.52
CA TYR A 21 15.14 0.00 3.02
C TYR A 21 15.72 1.22 3.76
N CYS A 22 15.87 2.36 3.08
CA CYS A 22 16.30 3.60 3.73
C CYS A 22 15.24 4.11 4.72
N TYR A 23 15.63 5.07 5.57
CA TYR A 23 14.77 5.64 6.60
C TYR A 23 13.58 6.43 6.03
N ASP A 24 13.77 7.07 4.89
CA ASP A 24 12.70 7.82 4.21
C ASP A 24 11.65 6.91 3.58
N CYS A 25 12.07 5.76 3.03
CA CYS A 25 11.17 4.88 2.30
C CYS A 25 10.36 3.93 3.20
N SER A 26 10.89 3.51 4.36
CA SER A 26 10.20 2.56 5.24
C SER A 26 9.94 3.09 6.66
N GLY A 27 10.35 4.33 6.95
CA GLY A 27 10.26 4.94 8.27
C GLY A 27 11.34 4.45 9.24
N GLU A 28 11.62 5.26 10.26
CA GLU A 28 12.42 4.85 11.40
C GLU A 28 11.53 4.10 12.41
N SER A 29 12.00 2.94 12.87
CA SER A 29 11.35 2.20 13.94
C SER A 29 12.39 1.32 14.60
N THR A 30 12.52 1.42 15.92
CA THR A 30 13.51 0.66 16.67
C THR A 30 12.83 -0.14 17.78
N ARG A 31 13.45 -1.27 18.17
CA ARG A 31 13.00 -2.02 19.34
C ARG A 31 13.44 -1.33 20.63
N LEU A 32 14.34 -0.35 20.60
CA LEU A 32 14.81 0.34 21.80
C LEU A 32 13.83 1.42 22.29
N ASP A 33 13.05 1.99 21.38
CA ASP A 33 12.10 3.05 21.65
C ASP A 33 10.69 2.47 21.83
N ASN A 34 10.03 2.77 22.95
CA ASN A 34 8.73 2.19 23.29
C ASN A 34 7.60 2.69 22.38
N GLU A 35 7.67 3.93 21.91
CA GLU A 35 6.68 4.54 21.02
C GLU A 35 6.65 3.82 19.67
N THR A 36 7.81 3.64 19.04
CA THR A 36 7.90 2.94 17.76
C THR A 36 7.80 1.42 17.89
N ARG A 37 8.22 0.82 19.02
CA ARG A 37 8.18 -0.64 19.24
C ARG A 37 6.78 -1.24 19.07
N LYS A 38 5.73 -0.59 19.61
CA LYS A 38 4.35 -1.07 19.47
C LYS A 38 3.79 -0.88 18.06
N HIS A 39 4.41 -0.02 17.25
CA HIS A 39 3.88 0.44 15.97
C HIS A 39 4.78 0.12 14.76
N GLN A 40 5.82 -0.70 14.92
CA GLN A 40 6.76 -1.03 13.82
C GLN A 40 6.03 -1.52 12.56
N LYS A 41 5.06 -2.45 12.71
CA LYS A 41 4.25 -2.95 11.59
C LYS A 41 3.43 -1.84 10.93
N THR A 42 2.83 -0.97 11.73
CA THR A 42 2.03 0.18 11.26
C THR A 42 2.90 1.19 10.51
N ILE A 43 4.07 1.54 11.06
CA ILE A 43 5.04 2.46 10.44
C ILE A 43 5.45 1.90 9.08
N LEU A 44 5.86 0.64 9.02
CA LEU A 44 6.28 0.00 7.78
C LEU A 44 5.12 -0.01 6.76
N ARG A 45 3.93 -0.46 7.15
CA ARG A 45 2.75 -0.51 6.28
C ARG A 45 2.38 0.86 5.71
N ASN A 46 2.37 1.90 6.56
CA ASN A 46 2.01 3.25 6.14
C ASN A 46 3.05 3.80 5.15
N ASN A 47 4.34 3.54 5.38
CA ASN A 47 5.37 3.95 4.45
C ASN A 47 5.32 3.17 3.14
N MET A 48 5.05 1.86 3.16
CA MET A 48 4.82 1.08 1.92
C MET A 48 3.64 1.62 1.11
N LYS A 49 2.52 1.97 1.78
CA LYS A 49 1.38 2.65 1.13
C LYS A 49 1.83 3.95 0.46
N LYS A 50 2.60 4.80 1.16
CA LYS A 50 3.13 6.05 0.59
C LYS A 50 3.95 5.81 -0.68
N GLN A 51 4.84 4.81 -0.68
CA GLN A 51 5.66 4.48 -1.85
C GLN A 51 4.81 4.00 -3.03
N ALA A 52 3.81 3.14 -2.79
CA ALA A 52 2.91 2.67 -3.84
C ALA A 52 1.98 3.78 -4.37
N VAL A 53 1.52 4.69 -3.50
CA VAL A 53 0.78 5.90 -3.91
C VAL A 53 1.63 6.75 -4.84
N LYS A 54 2.90 7.00 -4.48
CA LYS A 54 3.84 7.73 -5.34
C LYS A 54 4.05 7.02 -6.69
N LEU A 55 4.22 5.70 -6.67
CA LEU A 55 4.38 4.88 -7.87
C LEU A 55 3.19 4.99 -8.83
N LEU A 56 1.96 5.09 -8.30
CA LEU A 56 0.73 5.18 -9.09
C LEU A 56 0.29 6.63 -9.38
N GLY A 57 1.19 7.61 -9.24
CA GLY A 57 0.96 9.00 -9.64
C GLY A 57 0.46 9.94 -8.55
N GLY A 58 0.35 9.47 -7.29
CA GLY A 58 0.14 10.33 -6.11
C GLY A 58 -1.27 10.87 -5.91
N LYS A 59 -2.20 10.62 -6.83
CA LYS A 59 -3.56 11.16 -6.82
C LYS A 59 -4.57 10.16 -7.36
N CYS A 60 -5.84 10.39 -7.05
CA CYS A 60 -6.92 9.63 -7.65
C CYS A 60 -6.90 9.81 -9.18
N CYS A 61 -6.83 8.70 -9.92
CA CYS A 61 -6.83 8.72 -11.39
C CYS A 61 -8.18 9.08 -12.02
N ILE A 62 -9.26 9.16 -11.23
CA ILE A 62 -10.61 9.51 -11.70
C ILE A 62 -10.90 10.99 -11.46
N CYS A 63 -10.79 11.46 -10.22
CA CYS A 63 -11.18 12.83 -9.84
C CYS A 63 -10.01 13.76 -9.47
N GLY A 64 -8.78 13.26 -9.47
CA GLY A 64 -7.58 14.04 -9.17
C GLY A 64 -7.33 14.32 -7.68
N TYR A 65 -8.15 13.80 -6.75
CA TYR A 65 -7.95 13.98 -5.31
C TYR A 65 -6.55 13.55 -4.84
N ASP A 66 -5.85 14.43 -4.12
CA ASP A 66 -4.46 14.25 -3.64
C ASP A 66 -4.22 14.80 -2.22
N LYS A 67 -5.27 15.25 -1.53
CA LYS A 67 -5.16 15.98 -0.25
C LYS A 67 -4.77 15.10 0.94
N CYS A 68 -5.11 13.81 0.92
CA CYS A 68 -4.85 12.88 2.01
C CYS A 68 -4.54 11.48 1.48
N ILE A 69 -3.34 10.98 1.80
CA ILE A 69 -2.90 9.63 1.41
C ILE A 69 -3.82 8.55 2.00
N ASP A 70 -4.37 8.78 3.19
CA ASP A 70 -5.24 7.79 3.83
C ASP A 70 -6.57 7.63 3.12
N ALA A 71 -7.07 8.68 2.46
CA ALA A 71 -8.27 8.64 1.61
C ALA A 71 -8.00 8.09 0.21
N LEU A 72 -6.76 7.71 -0.12
CA LEU A 72 -6.43 7.00 -1.35
C LEU A 72 -6.42 5.48 -1.12
N GLU A 73 -6.99 4.75 -2.06
CA GLU A 73 -7.23 3.32 -2.04
C GLU A 73 -6.79 2.66 -3.35
N PHE A 74 -6.38 1.40 -3.26
CA PHE A 74 -5.97 0.59 -4.41
C PHE A 74 -7.15 -0.25 -4.87
N HIS A 75 -7.69 0.05 -6.05
CA HIS A 75 -8.72 -0.75 -6.69
C HIS A 75 -8.07 -1.68 -7.71
N HIS A 76 -8.24 -3.01 -7.59
CA HIS A 76 -7.75 -3.95 -8.59
C HIS A 76 -8.51 -3.78 -9.90
N LYS A 77 -7.80 -3.54 -11.02
CA LYS A 77 -8.41 -3.36 -12.34
C LYS A 77 -9.15 -4.62 -12.80
N ASP A 78 -8.59 -5.78 -12.46
CA ASP A 78 -9.20 -7.09 -12.63
C ASP A 78 -9.09 -7.85 -11.30
N PRO A 79 -10.22 -8.15 -10.63
CA PRO A 79 -10.22 -8.89 -9.37
C PRO A 79 -9.73 -10.33 -9.46
N SER A 80 -9.68 -10.94 -10.65
CA SER A 80 -9.29 -12.35 -10.85
C SER A 80 -7.78 -12.57 -10.83
N ILE A 81 -6.99 -11.53 -11.14
CA ILE A 81 -5.51 -11.57 -11.20
C ILE A 81 -4.83 -11.15 -9.89
N LYS A 82 -5.62 -10.78 -8.86
CA LYS A 82 -5.10 -10.33 -7.57
C LYS A 82 -4.54 -11.52 -6.79
N GLU A 83 -3.38 -11.34 -6.18
CA GLU A 83 -2.83 -12.35 -5.27
C GLU A 83 -3.29 -12.07 -3.83
N PHE A 84 -3.44 -10.80 -3.47
CA PHE A 84 -3.83 -10.41 -2.12
C PHE A 84 -4.42 -8.99 -2.08
N LYS A 85 -5.11 -8.66 -0.99
CA LYS A 85 -5.62 -7.30 -0.76
C LYS A 85 -4.52 -6.41 -0.18
N LEU A 86 -4.16 -5.34 -0.88
CA LEU A 86 -3.29 -4.29 -0.34
C LEU A 86 -3.95 -3.64 0.89
N GLY A 87 -3.15 -3.44 1.95
CA GLY A 87 -3.62 -2.85 3.21
C GLY A 87 -4.27 -3.83 4.20
N SER A 88 -4.30 -5.14 3.91
CA SER A 88 -4.86 -6.20 4.77
C SER A 88 -4.05 -6.49 6.06
N GLY A 89 -2.94 -5.80 6.31
CA GLY A 89 -2.18 -5.90 7.56
C GLY A 89 -1.01 -6.91 7.55
N ASN A 90 -0.82 -7.65 6.46
CA ASN A 90 0.35 -8.52 6.30
C ASN A 90 1.62 -7.71 6.00
N THR A 91 2.74 -8.17 6.55
CA THR A 91 4.06 -7.57 6.31
C THR A 91 4.69 -8.32 5.15
N MET A 92 4.89 -7.64 4.01
CA MET A 92 5.49 -8.24 2.83
C MET A 92 6.69 -7.44 2.35
N SER A 93 7.50 -8.03 1.47
CA SER A 93 8.59 -7.30 0.84
C SER A 93 8.04 -6.18 -0.06
N TRP A 94 8.86 -5.15 -0.29
CA TRP A 94 8.51 -4.10 -1.25
C TRP A 94 8.30 -4.68 -2.65
N LYS A 95 9.07 -5.70 -3.03
CA LYS A 95 8.96 -6.34 -4.35
C LYS A 95 7.55 -6.93 -4.58
N GLU A 96 7.05 -7.70 -3.60
CA GLU A 96 5.69 -8.28 -3.67
C GLU A 96 4.63 -7.18 -3.61
N TYR A 97 4.79 -6.20 -2.70
CA TYR A 97 3.86 -5.09 -2.55
C TYR A 97 3.76 -4.23 -3.83
N LYS A 98 4.91 -3.95 -4.46
CA LYS A 98 5.01 -3.23 -5.73
C LYS A 98 4.34 -4.00 -6.87
N SER A 99 4.61 -5.30 -6.96
CA SER A 99 4.00 -6.17 -7.98
C SER A 99 2.48 -6.09 -7.95
N GLU A 100 1.89 -6.22 -6.76
CA GLU A 100 0.43 -6.15 -6.62
C GLU A 100 -0.11 -4.73 -6.82
N ALA A 101 0.58 -3.70 -6.32
CA ALA A 101 0.19 -2.31 -6.53
C ALA A 101 0.08 -1.94 -8.01
N LEU A 102 0.95 -2.50 -8.87
CA LEU A 102 0.91 -2.27 -10.32
C LEU A 102 -0.33 -2.90 -11.00
N LYS A 103 -0.98 -3.88 -10.37
CA LYS A 103 -2.26 -4.45 -10.83
C LYS A 103 -3.46 -3.55 -10.45
N CYS A 104 -3.24 -2.56 -9.60
CA CYS A 104 -4.28 -1.66 -9.13
C CYS A 104 -4.32 -0.34 -9.92
N MET A 105 -5.45 0.35 -9.83
CA MET A 105 -5.60 1.77 -10.07
C MET A 105 -5.71 2.50 -8.73
N LEU A 106 -5.12 3.69 -8.65
CA LEU A 106 -5.18 4.53 -7.46
C LEU A 106 -6.41 5.43 -7.51
N VAL A 107 -7.31 5.27 -6.55
CA VAL A 107 -8.57 6.03 -6.49
C VAL A 107 -8.81 6.59 -5.09
N CYS A 108 -9.58 7.66 -4.96
CA CYS A 108 -10.02 8.09 -3.63
C CYS A 108 -11.16 7.21 -3.13
N SER A 109 -11.42 7.21 -1.83
CA SER A 109 -12.50 6.42 -1.19
C SER A 109 -13.87 6.62 -1.83
N ASN A 110 -14.18 7.83 -2.32
CA ASN A 110 -15.46 8.11 -2.98
C ASN A 110 -15.53 7.43 -4.35
N CYS A 111 -14.55 7.67 -5.22
CA CYS A 111 -14.49 7.02 -6.53
C CYS A 111 -14.39 5.49 -6.40
N HIS A 112 -13.70 4.98 -5.37
CA HIS A 112 -13.64 3.54 -5.12
C HIS A 112 -15.02 2.94 -4.86
N LYS A 113 -15.83 3.60 -4.00
CA LYS A 113 -17.21 3.18 -3.72
C LYS A 113 -18.10 3.29 -4.96
N GLU A 114 -17.94 4.33 -5.78
CA GLU A 114 -18.67 4.47 -7.05
C GLU A 114 -18.33 3.36 -8.04
N ILE A 115 -17.06 2.93 -8.13
CA ILE A 115 -16.67 1.80 -8.96
C ILE A 115 -17.39 0.54 -8.50
N HIS A 116 -17.34 0.20 -7.20
CA HIS A 116 -18.04 -0.98 -6.66
C HIS A 116 -19.56 -0.90 -6.86
N TYR A 117 -20.15 0.29 -6.73
CA TYR A 117 -21.56 0.50 -7.03
C TYR A 117 -21.89 0.19 -8.50
N LYS A 118 -21.08 0.71 -9.45
CA LYS A 118 -21.27 0.50 -10.90
C LYS A 118 -21.02 -0.93 -11.35
N LEU A 119 -20.05 -1.61 -10.76
CA LEU A 119 -19.79 -3.03 -11.03
C LEU A 119 -20.95 -3.93 -10.58
N GLY A 120 -21.90 -3.36 -9.81
CA GLY A 120 -22.78 -4.13 -8.97
C GLY A 120 -21.94 -4.75 -7.87
N TYR A 121 -22.29 -4.51 -6.62
CA TYR A 121 -21.87 -5.49 -5.61
C TYR A 121 -22.52 -6.81 -6.03
N ILE A 122 -21.77 -7.68 -6.72
CA ILE A 122 -22.09 -9.10 -6.90
C ILE A 122 -21.94 -9.73 -5.50
N TYR A 123 -22.80 -9.34 -4.57
CA TYR A 123 -23.30 -10.29 -3.59
C TYR A 123 -24.22 -11.18 -4.38
N ASN A 124 -23.92 -12.47 -4.41
CA ASN A 124 -24.84 -13.55 -4.77
C ASN A 124 -26.30 -13.12 -4.55
N ARG A 125 -27.00 -12.73 -5.62
CA ARG A 125 -28.47 -12.60 -5.66
C ARG A 125 -29.08 -13.77 -6.41
N GLU A 126 -28.46 -14.94 -6.29
CA GLU A 126 -29.09 -16.19 -6.65
C GLU A 126 -29.29 -17.00 -5.36
N GLU A 127 -30.56 -17.33 -5.14
CA GLU A 127 -31.12 -18.22 -4.11
C GLU A 127 -31.33 -17.67 -2.69
N LYS A 128 -32.45 -16.96 -2.50
CA LYS A 128 -33.55 -17.37 -1.59
C LYS A 128 -34.73 -16.43 -1.78
N TYR A 129 -35.93 -17.01 -1.83
CA TYR A 129 -37.26 -16.39 -2.06
C TYR A 129 -37.70 -16.27 -3.53
N VAL A 130 -37.91 -17.43 -4.17
CA VAL A 130 -39.19 -17.73 -4.83
C VAL A 130 -39.73 -18.98 -4.17
#